data_AF-A0A0J1FJL9-F1
#
_entry.id   AF-A0A0J1FJL9-F1
#
_cell.length_a   1.000
_cell.length_b   1.000
_cell.length_c   1.000
_cell.angle_alpha   90.00
_cell.angle_beta   90.00
_cell.angle_gamma   90.00
#
_symmetry.space_group_name_H-M   'P 1'
#
loop_
_entity.id
_entity.type
_entity.pdbx_description
1 polymer ?
#
loop_
_entity_poly.entity_id
_entity_poly.type
_entity_poly.pdbx_seq_one_letter_code
_entity_poly.pdbx_strand_id
1 'polypeptide(L)'
;MSFINKVGKFKYIYAFEPDEENFKTLNKELEELSVNACNDQIIAFNAGVFDKNERVLFQPNSNGGGSQINENGLQTIEVLALDSVLCEKEVTFIKMDIEGAEKEALLGAKEIITSQRPKLAICVYHKPEDLWEIPLLIKSWVPEYKLYLRHHCHDITETVCYAVLD
;
A
#
# COMPACT_ATOMS: atom_id res chain seq x y z
N MET A 1 -0.87 11.97 -7.51
CA MET A 1 0.41 12.54 -8.04
C MET A 1 1.53 13.00 -7.08
N SER A 2 1.28 13.52 -5.87
CA SER A 2 2.35 14.16 -5.07
C SER A 2 3.55 13.25 -4.75
N PHE A 3 3.31 11.94 -4.66
CA PHE A 3 4.32 10.93 -4.35
C PHE A 3 5.33 10.73 -5.48
N ILE A 4 4.89 10.50 -6.73
CA ILE A 4 5.77 10.28 -7.89
C ILE A 4 6.73 11.47 -8.06
N ASN A 5 6.20 12.69 -7.96
CA ASN A 5 7.00 13.92 -8.05
C ASN A 5 8.04 14.06 -6.93
N LYS A 6 7.80 13.49 -5.74
CA LYS A 6 8.74 13.51 -4.60
C LYS A 6 9.79 12.39 -4.67
N VAL A 7 9.45 11.24 -5.23
CA VAL A 7 10.38 10.11 -5.38
C VAL A 7 11.49 10.43 -6.39
N GLY A 8 11.16 11.16 -7.47
CA GLY A 8 12.11 11.49 -8.52
C GLY A 8 12.37 10.31 -9.44
N LYS A 9 13.59 9.76 -9.45
CA LYS A 9 13.97 8.64 -10.33
C LYS A 9 13.64 7.29 -9.70
N PHE A 10 12.96 6.43 -10.43
CA PHE A 10 12.62 5.07 -10.04
C PHE A 10 12.80 4.09 -11.20
N LYS A 11 12.89 2.80 -10.89
CA LYS A 11 12.98 1.72 -11.89
C LYS A 11 11.59 1.20 -12.25
N TYR A 12 10.77 0.90 -11.24
CA TYR A 12 9.37 0.50 -11.38
C TYR A 12 8.51 1.04 -10.23
N ILE A 13 7.23 1.27 -10.51
CA ILE A 13 6.16 1.50 -9.53
C ILE A 13 5.04 0.50 -9.84
N TYR A 14 4.65 -0.27 -8.84
CA TYR A 14 3.49 -1.15 -8.89
C TYR A 14 2.41 -0.53 -8.01
N ALA A 15 1.35 -0.01 -8.64
CA ALA A 15 0.27 0.70 -7.96
C ALA A 15 -0.98 -0.19 -7.89
N PHE A 16 -1.57 -0.32 -6.71
CA PHE A 16 -2.77 -1.13 -6.46
C PHE A 16 -3.89 -0.20 -6.01
N GLU A 17 -5.01 -0.21 -6.72
CA GLU A 17 -6.19 0.60 -6.40
C GLU A 17 -7.46 -0.23 -6.68
N PRO A 18 -8.17 -0.70 -5.65
CA PRO A 18 -9.36 -1.52 -5.82
C PRO A 18 -10.61 -0.75 -6.26
N ASP A 19 -10.75 0.52 -5.89
CA ASP A 19 -11.93 1.31 -6.24
C ASP A 19 -11.89 1.68 -7.72
N GLU A 20 -12.93 1.31 -8.47
CA GLU A 20 -12.95 1.44 -9.92
C GLU A 20 -12.86 2.91 -10.39
N GLU A 21 -13.46 3.85 -9.66
CA GLU A 21 -13.44 5.27 -10.01
C GLU A 21 -12.09 5.90 -9.69
N ASN A 22 -11.49 5.52 -8.56
CA ASN A 22 -10.11 5.90 -8.24
C ASN A 22 -9.12 5.30 -9.25
N PHE A 23 -9.31 4.05 -9.67
CA PHE A 23 -8.45 3.39 -10.65
C PHE A 23 -8.55 4.06 -12.04
N LYS A 24 -9.75 4.46 -12.47
CA LYS A 24 -9.93 5.27 -13.69
C LYS A 24 -9.19 6.60 -13.58
N THR A 25 -9.30 7.27 -12.43
CA THR A 25 -8.60 8.53 -12.17
C THR A 25 -7.09 8.34 -12.20
N LEU A 26 -6.57 7.29 -11.56
CA LEU A 26 -5.16 6.90 -11.58
C LEU A 26 -4.66 6.69 -13.01
N ASN A 27 -5.37 5.91 -13.84
CA ASN A 27 -4.94 5.69 -15.23
C ASN A 27 -4.90 6.97 -16.05
N LYS A 28 -5.91 7.83 -15.91
CA LYS A 28 -5.91 9.14 -16.58
C LYS A 28 -4.73 10.00 -16.14
N GLU A 29 -4.44 10.03 -14.84
CA GLU A 29 -3.26 10.69 -14.28
C GLU A 29 -1.95 10.15 -14.90
N LEU A 30 -1.81 8.82 -15.00
CA LEU A 30 -0.64 8.17 -15.59
C LEU A 30 -0.50 8.49 -17.09
N GLU A 31 -1.59 8.51 -17.85
CA GLU A 31 -1.61 8.92 -19.26
C GLU A 31 -1.07 10.35 -19.44
N GLU A 32 -1.44 11.28 -18.57
CA GLU A 32 -0.94 12.67 -18.60
C GLU A 32 0.57 12.76 -18.26
N LEU A 33 1.07 11.90 -17.38
CA LEU A 33 2.52 11.79 -17.11
C LEU A 33 3.30 11.16 -18.27
N SER A 34 2.65 10.29 -19.03
CA SER A 34 3.26 9.56 -20.15
C SER A 34 3.83 10.49 -21.21
N VAL A 35 3.12 11.60 -21.43
CA VAL A 35 3.52 12.68 -22.35
C VAL A 35 4.84 13.34 -21.93
N ASN A 36 5.24 13.18 -20.67
CA ASN A 36 6.41 13.81 -20.04
C ASN A 36 7.52 12.83 -19.60
N ALA A 37 7.54 11.60 -20.14
CA ALA A 37 8.70 10.67 -20.20
C ALA A 37 8.91 9.57 -19.11
N CYS A 38 7.88 8.97 -18.50
CA CYS A 38 8.08 7.88 -17.50
C CYS A 38 7.12 6.66 -17.58
N ASN A 39 6.37 6.44 -18.66
CA ASN A 39 5.20 5.54 -18.59
C ASN A 39 5.51 4.04 -18.45
N ASP A 40 6.54 3.51 -19.12
CA ASP A 40 6.80 2.05 -19.15
C ASP A 40 7.27 1.47 -17.79
N GLN A 41 7.42 2.34 -16.78
CA GLN A 41 7.92 2.00 -15.47
C GLN A 41 6.80 1.97 -14.41
N ILE A 42 5.55 2.33 -14.76
CA ILE A 42 4.44 2.32 -13.81
C ILE A 42 3.40 1.30 -14.28
N ILE A 43 3.09 0.32 -13.42
CA ILE A 43 2.10 -0.73 -13.68
C ILE A 43 1.01 -0.60 -12.62
N ALA A 44 -0.22 -0.34 -13.07
CA ALA A 44 -1.38 -0.20 -12.20
C ALA A 44 -2.24 -1.48 -12.22
N PHE A 45 -2.65 -1.94 -11.05
CA PHE A 45 -3.55 -3.07 -10.84
C PHE A 45 -4.87 -2.57 -10.25
N ASN A 46 -5.99 -2.92 -10.88
CA ASN A 46 -7.32 -2.69 -10.31
C ASN A 46 -7.67 -3.79 -9.31
N ALA A 47 -6.90 -3.86 -8.22
CA ALA A 47 -7.04 -4.85 -7.18
C ALA A 47 -6.59 -4.24 -5.84
N GLY A 48 -7.16 -4.76 -4.75
CA GLY A 48 -6.68 -4.48 -3.40
C GLY A 48 -5.49 -5.38 -3.06
N VAL A 49 -4.84 -5.10 -1.93
CA VAL A 49 -3.76 -5.94 -1.39
C VAL A 49 -4.19 -6.52 -0.04
N PHE A 50 -3.92 -7.81 0.17
CA PHE A 50 -4.37 -8.53 1.36
C PHE A 50 -3.43 -9.72 1.65
N ASP A 51 -3.81 -10.63 2.56
CA ASP A 51 -2.97 -11.75 2.98
C ASP A 51 -2.87 -12.90 1.95
N LYS A 52 -3.85 -13.01 1.04
CA LYS A 52 -3.93 -14.03 -0.01
C LYS A 52 -4.75 -13.53 -1.21
N ASN A 53 -4.69 -14.29 -2.30
CA ASN A 53 -5.47 -13.99 -3.50
C ASN A 53 -6.90 -14.49 -3.34
N GLU A 54 -7.86 -13.59 -3.36
CA GLU A 54 -9.28 -13.94 -3.31
C GLU A 54 -10.18 -12.81 -3.83
N ARG A 55 -11.49 -13.04 -3.80
CA ARG A 55 -12.49 -12.01 -4.04
C ARG A 55 -13.20 -11.70 -2.72
N VAL A 56 -13.24 -10.43 -2.35
CA VAL A 56 -13.85 -9.96 -1.10
C VAL A 56 -14.95 -8.95 -1.37
N LEU A 57 -15.85 -8.82 -0.40
CA LEU A 57 -16.83 -7.74 -0.39
C LEU A 57 -16.15 -6.43 -0.01
N PHE A 58 -16.51 -5.37 -0.72
CA PHE A 58 -15.88 -4.07 -0.67
C PHE A 58 -16.94 -2.99 -0.62
N GLN A 59 -16.73 -2.05 0.30
CA GLN A 59 -17.51 -0.84 0.38
C GLN A 59 -16.76 0.26 -0.37
N PRO A 60 -17.21 0.66 -1.58
CA PRO A 60 -16.62 1.79 -2.28
C PRO A 60 -16.85 3.08 -1.48
N ASN A 61 -16.02 4.09 -1.75
CA ASN A 61 -16.12 5.37 -1.07
C ASN A 61 -17.48 6.01 -1.40
N SER A 62 -18.37 6.07 -0.41
CA SER A 62 -19.63 6.80 -0.48
C SER A 62 -19.58 7.94 0.53
N ASN A 63 -19.32 9.16 0.04
CA ASN A 63 -19.33 10.43 0.79
C ASN A 63 -18.09 10.76 1.65
N GLY A 64 -16.89 10.35 1.25
CA GLY A 64 -15.64 10.88 1.80
C GLY A 64 -15.07 10.15 3.02
N GLY A 65 -15.68 9.03 3.43
CA GLY A 65 -15.00 8.01 4.21
C GLY A 65 -14.30 7.05 3.25
N GLY A 66 -13.03 6.72 3.47
CA GLY A 66 -12.25 5.86 2.59
C GLY A 66 -12.94 4.54 2.19
N SER A 67 -12.46 3.93 1.11
CA SER A 67 -13.01 2.66 0.61
C SER A 67 -12.35 1.49 1.33
N GLN A 68 -13.13 0.50 1.78
CA GLN A 68 -12.63 -0.55 2.67
C GLN A 68 -13.25 -1.92 2.38
N ILE A 69 -12.49 -2.99 2.68
CA ILE A 69 -13.01 -4.35 2.70
C ILE A 69 -14.05 -4.47 3.83
N ASN A 70 -15.25 -4.95 3.50
CA ASN A 70 -16.37 -5.00 4.45
C ASN A 70 -17.31 -6.17 4.09
N GLU A 71 -17.68 -6.98 5.08
CA GLU A 71 -18.60 -8.12 4.90
C GLU A 71 -19.99 -7.73 4.39
N ASN A 72 -20.40 -6.47 4.56
CA ASN A 72 -21.64 -5.91 4.05
C ASN A 72 -21.41 -4.99 2.84
N GLY A 73 -20.24 -5.10 2.19
CA GLY A 73 -19.86 -4.30 1.05
C GLY A 73 -20.81 -4.47 -0.14
N LEU A 74 -20.97 -3.40 -0.91
CA LEU A 74 -21.87 -3.34 -2.07
C LEU A 74 -21.23 -3.88 -3.35
N GLN A 75 -19.91 -4.03 -3.36
CA GLN A 75 -19.14 -4.47 -4.53
C GLN A 75 -18.27 -5.67 -4.19
N THR A 76 -17.81 -6.38 -5.22
CA THR A 76 -16.83 -7.46 -5.07
C THR A 76 -15.58 -7.11 -5.86
N ILE A 77 -14.46 -6.96 -5.16
CA ILE A 77 -13.15 -6.67 -5.76
C ILE A 77 -12.25 -7.91 -5.71
N GLU A 78 -11.20 -7.91 -6.52
CA GLU A 78 -10.07 -8.82 -6.37
C GLU A 78 -9.09 -8.24 -5.36
N VAL A 79 -8.55 -9.10 -4.48
CA VAL A 79 -7.41 -8.77 -3.62
C VAL A 79 -6.27 -9.74 -3.87
N LEU A 80 -5.05 -9.25 -3.76
CA LEU A 80 -3.84 -9.98 -4.09
C LEU A 80 -2.84 -9.94 -2.92
N ALA A 81 -2.21 -11.07 -2.64
CA ALA A 81 -0.98 -11.09 -1.83
C ALA A 81 0.17 -10.55 -2.68
N LEU A 82 0.91 -9.57 -2.16
CA LEU A 82 2.05 -8.97 -2.84
C LEU A 82 3.13 -10.02 -3.18
N ASP A 83 3.36 -10.99 -2.30
CA ASP A 83 4.29 -12.10 -2.54
C ASP A 83 3.88 -12.90 -3.79
N SER A 84 2.59 -13.05 -4.07
CA SER A 84 2.13 -13.80 -5.26
C SER A 84 2.37 -13.07 -6.59
N VAL A 85 2.46 -11.73 -6.55
CA VAL A 85 2.54 -10.88 -7.74
C VAL A 85 3.95 -10.35 -7.98
N LEU A 86 4.70 -10.08 -6.90
CA LEU A 86 5.93 -9.29 -6.94
C LEU A 86 7.15 -10.01 -6.36
N CYS A 87 7.07 -11.27 -5.91
CA CYS A 87 8.22 -11.95 -5.29
C CYS A 87 9.43 -12.08 -6.24
N GLU A 88 9.20 -12.24 -7.55
CA GLU A 88 10.28 -12.25 -8.56
C GLU A 88 10.71 -10.85 -9.03
N LYS A 89 10.14 -9.78 -8.45
CA LYS A 89 10.48 -8.39 -8.75
C LYS A 89 11.33 -7.81 -7.63
N GLU A 90 12.18 -6.86 -8.00
CA GLU A 90 12.99 -6.10 -7.05
C GLU A 90 12.12 -5.02 -6.38
N VAL A 91 11.81 -5.21 -5.10
CA VAL A 91 11.04 -4.29 -4.27
C VAL A 91 11.98 -3.66 -3.25
N THR A 92 12.17 -2.34 -3.38
CA THR A 92 13.07 -1.58 -2.48
C THR A 92 12.33 -0.65 -1.53
N PHE A 93 11.04 -0.42 -1.77
CA PHE A 93 10.18 0.43 -0.98
C PHE A 93 8.73 -0.03 -1.04
N ILE A 94 8.03 0.01 0.10
CA ILE A 94 6.59 -0.26 0.20
C ILE A 94 5.93 0.90 0.95
N LYS A 95 4.95 1.54 0.31
CA LYS A 95 4.04 2.52 0.93
C LYS A 95 2.67 1.88 1.06
N MET A 96 2.07 1.94 2.24
CA MET A 96 0.69 1.46 2.47
C MET A 96 -0.13 2.52 3.18
N ASP A 97 -1.32 2.71 2.64
CA ASP A 97 -2.36 3.63 3.08
C ASP A 97 -3.64 3.09 2.46
N ILE A 98 -4.19 2.05 3.11
CA ILE A 98 -5.16 1.12 2.49
C ILE A 98 -6.35 0.87 3.41
N GLU A 99 -6.74 1.90 4.14
CA GLU A 99 -8.03 1.99 4.82
C GLU A 99 -8.31 0.81 5.78
N GLY A 100 -7.28 0.41 6.54
CA GLY A 100 -7.38 -0.61 7.59
C GLY A 100 -6.95 -2.02 7.17
N ALA A 101 -6.55 -2.25 5.92
CA ALA A 101 -6.03 -3.55 5.47
C ALA A 101 -4.51 -3.71 5.65
N GLU A 102 -3.83 -2.78 6.34
CA GLU A 102 -2.36 -2.72 6.42
C GLU A 102 -1.74 -3.99 7.00
N LYS A 103 -2.30 -4.52 8.08
CA LYS A 103 -1.79 -5.74 8.73
C LYS A 103 -1.88 -6.94 7.79
N GLU A 104 -3.02 -7.13 7.15
CA GLU A 104 -3.26 -8.25 6.24
C GLU A 104 -2.42 -8.12 4.97
N ALA A 105 -2.29 -6.92 4.40
CA ALA A 105 -1.40 -6.67 3.27
C ALA A 105 0.09 -6.93 3.62
N LEU A 106 0.52 -6.61 4.84
CA LEU A 106 1.85 -6.96 5.33
C LEU A 106 2.03 -8.48 5.43
N LEU A 107 1.01 -9.23 5.85
CA LEU A 107 1.06 -10.70 5.87
C LEU A 107 1.23 -11.27 4.46
N GLY A 108 0.53 -10.71 3.47
CA GLY A 108 0.67 -11.08 2.06
C GLY A 108 1.95 -10.58 1.40
N ALA A 109 2.80 -9.85 2.10
CA ALA A 109 4.08 -9.31 1.63
C ALA A 109 5.28 -9.83 2.46
N LYS A 110 5.07 -10.83 3.30
CA LYS A 110 6.04 -11.28 4.31
C LYS A 110 7.31 -11.82 3.66
N GLU A 111 7.21 -12.56 2.56
CA GLU A 111 8.38 -13.11 1.88
C GLU A 111 9.23 -11.98 1.28
N ILE A 112 8.60 -11.01 0.61
CA ILE A 112 9.29 -9.81 0.10
C ILE A 112 9.96 -9.05 1.26
N ILE A 113 9.24 -8.81 2.36
CA ILE A 113 9.76 -8.05 3.50
C ILE A 113 10.98 -8.74 4.15
N THR A 114 10.93 -10.06 4.30
CA THR A 114 11.99 -10.82 4.98
C THR A 114 13.20 -11.08 4.08
N SER A 115 12.98 -11.33 2.78
CA SER A 115 14.04 -11.67 1.82
C SER A 115 14.71 -10.45 1.20
N GLN A 116 13.94 -9.43 0.83
CA GLN A 116 14.46 -8.24 0.12
C GLN A 116 14.69 -7.04 1.05
N ARG A 117 14.07 -7.08 2.24
CA ARG A 117 14.17 -6.04 3.28
C ARG A 117 13.97 -4.59 2.77
N PRO A 118 12.87 -4.30 2.06
CA PRO A 118 12.58 -2.96 1.54
C PRO A 118 12.37 -1.94 2.66
N LYS A 119 12.59 -0.66 2.36
CA LYS A 119 12.14 0.42 3.25
C LYS A 119 10.60 0.40 3.31
N LEU A 120 10.03 0.59 4.49
CA LEU A 120 8.57 0.58 4.68
C LEU A 120 8.09 1.97 5.14
N ALA A 121 6.93 2.39 4.63
CA ALA A 121 6.16 3.54 5.11
C ALA A 121 4.68 3.15 5.18
N ILE A 122 4.23 2.75 6.37
CA ILE A 122 2.92 2.13 6.59
C ILE A 122 2.07 3.07 7.45
N CYS A 123 0.91 3.48 6.96
CA CYS A 123 -0.06 4.21 7.76
C CYS A 123 -0.52 3.36 8.96
N VAL A 124 -0.64 3.99 10.13
CA VAL A 124 -1.02 3.31 11.38
C VAL A 124 -2.14 4.06 12.12
N TYR A 125 -2.98 4.78 11.38
CA TYR A 125 -4.06 5.60 11.94
C TYR A 125 -5.48 5.05 11.69
N HIS A 126 -5.62 4.02 10.84
CA HIS A 126 -6.93 3.49 10.45
C HIS A 126 -7.58 2.69 11.58
N LYS A 127 -6.81 1.89 12.32
CA LYS A 127 -7.26 1.19 13.53
C LYS A 127 -6.38 1.56 14.73
N PRO A 128 -6.94 1.70 15.95
CA PRO A 128 -6.14 1.96 17.15
C PRO A 128 -5.00 0.96 17.34
N GLU A 129 -5.25 -0.32 17.04
CA GLU A 129 -4.30 -1.42 17.14
C GLU A 129 -3.14 -1.37 16.16
N ASP A 130 -3.29 -0.68 15.03
CA ASP A 130 -2.22 -0.53 14.03
C ASP A 130 -0.99 0.16 14.63
N LEU A 131 -1.18 1.02 15.64
CA LEU A 131 -0.10 1.73 16.34
C LEU A 131 0.91 0.78 17.00
N TRP A 132 0.49 -0.42 17.42
CA TRP A 132 1.40 -1.39 18.05
C TRP A 132 1.54 -2.67 17.24
N GLU A 133 0.48 -3.17 16.61
CA GLU A 133 0.54 -4.45 15.91
C GLU A 133 1.46 -4.40 14.71
N ILE A 134 1.37 -3.35 13.88
CA ILE A 134 2.21 -3.20 12.68
C ILE A 134 3.71 -3.10 13.03
N PRO A 135 4.17 -2.19 13.91
CA PRO A 135 5.59 -2.12 14.25
C PRO A 135 6.09 -3.41 14.91
N LEU A 136 5.29 -4.05 15.79
CA LEU A 136 5.68 -5.32 16.41
C LEU A 136 5.77 -6.46 15.39
N LEU A 137 4.84 -6.52 14.43
CA LEU A 137 4.83 -7.51 13.37
C LEU A 137 6.08 -7.40 12.49
N ILE A 138 6.37 -6.18 12.00
CA ILE A 138 7.58 -5.89 11.21
C ILE A 138 8.84 -6.29 11.97
N LYS A 139 8.93 -5.93 13.27
CA LYS A 139 10.08 -6.24 14.12
C LYS A 139 10.23 -7.74 14.39
N SER A 140 9.12 -8.48 14.46
CA SER A 140 9.15 -9.93 14.64
C SER A 140 9.74 -10.67 13.42
N TRP A 141 9.60 -10.10 12.23
CA TRP A 141 10.10 -10.69 10.99
C TRP A 141 11.52 -10.26 10.66
N VAL A 142 11.84 -8.98 10.86
CA VAL A 142 13.17 -8.42 10.62
C VAL A 142 13.56 -7.58 11.85
N PRO A 143 14.14 -8.22 12.89
CA PRO A 143 14.56 -7.54 14.12
C PRO A 143 15.57 -6.41 13.90
N GLU A 144 16.23 -6.36 12.75
CA GLU A 144 17.23 -5.34 12.40
C GLU A 144 16.60 -4.01 11.97
N TYR A 145 15.31 -3.98 11.58
CA TYR A 145 14.67 -2.71 11.23
C TYR A 145 14.67 -1.72 12.38
N LYS A 146 15.07 -0.49 12.09
CA LYS A 146 14.85 0.68 12.94
C LYS A 146 13.48 1.26 12.59
N LEU A 147 12.67 1.44 13.63
CA LEU A 147 11.30 1.92 13.50
C LEU A 147 11.22 3.40 13.87
N TYR A 148 10.51 4.17 13.07
CA TYR A 148 10.26 5.60 13.31
C TYR A 148 8.78 5.88 13.13
N LEU A 149 8.17 6.56 14.09
CA LEU A 149 6.79 7.05 13.98
C LEU A 149 6.80 8.55 13.69
N ARG A 150 6.08 8.99 12.66
CA ARG A 150 5.90 10.42 12.35
C ARG A 150 4.43 10.71 12.06
N HIS A 151 4.03 11.93 12.36
CA HIS A 151 2.70 12.44 12.13
C HIS A 151 2.80 13.64 11.19
N HIS A 152 2.01 13.63 10.11
CA HIS A 152 2.18 14.55 8.98
C HIS A 152 1.01 15.54 8.79
N CYS A 153 -0.01 15.50 9.66
CA CYS A 153 -1.13 16.43 9.61
C CYS A 153 -1.42 17.07 10.98
N HIS A 154 -2.57 17.73 11.12
CA HIS A 154 -3.03 18.33 12.39
C HIS A 154 -4.24 17.60 12.99
N ASP A 155 -4.78 16.61 12.29
CA ASP A 155 -5.90 15.79 12.75
C ASP A 155 -5.41 14.38 13.14
N ILE A 156 -6.29 13.38 13.13
CA ILE A 156 -5.96 12.02 13.56
C ILE A 156 -5.34 11.15 12.45
N THR A 157 -5.33 11.63 11.20
CA THR A 157 -4.85 10.90 10.03
C THR A 157 -3.34 11.06 9.85
N GLU A 158 -2.77 10.46 8.79
CA GLU A 158 -1.39 10.73 8.36
C GLU A 158 -0.32 10.43 9.43
N THR A 159 -0.61 9.47 10.32
CA THR A 159 0.40 8.87 11.22
C THR A 159 1.02 7.65 10.54
N VAL A 160 2.34 7.68 10.35
CA VAL A 160 3.07 6.70 9.54
C VAL A 160 4.20 6.05 10.36
N CYS A 161 4.22 4.72 10.35
CA CYS A 161 5.33 3.90 10.82
C CYS A 161 6.30 3.63 9.67
N TYR A 162 7.53 4.10 9.83
CA TYR A 162 8.65 3.84 8.92
C TYR A 162 9.54 2.74 9.47
N ALA A 163 9.99 1.83 8.59
CA ALA A 163 10.98 0.81 8.92
C ALA A 163 12.13 0.83 7.92
N VAL A 164 13.37 0.98 8.42
CA VAL A 164 14.61 1.08 7.62
C VAL A 164 15.77 0.36 8.29
N LEU A 165 16.77 -0.12 7.55
CA LEU A 165 17.91 -0.88 8.10
C LEU A 165 19.14 -0.03 8.46
N ASP A 166 19.19 1.21 7.95
CA ASP A 166 20.39 2.09 7.86
C ASP A 166 21.52 1.59 6.95
#